data_AF-A0A395S1N0-F1
#
_entry.id   AF-A0A395S1N0-F1
#
_cell.length_a   1.000
_cell.length_b   1.000
_cell.length_c   1.000
_cell.angle_alpha   90.00
_cell.angle_beta   90.00
_cell.angle_gamma   90.00
#
_symmetry.space_group_name_H-M   'P 1'
#
loop_
_entity.id
_entity.type
_entity.pdbx_description
1 polymer ?
#
loop_
_entity_poly.entity_id
_entity_poly.type
_entity_poly.pdbx_seq_one_letter_code
_entity_poly.pdbx_strand_id
1 'polypeptide(L)'
;MEYSFIHIDRCAADVSSMAAKYKTLRLEALRQSPTAFSSTLETESQFGDEVWVSRLRDPEKETFICVFEGGQSSEWVAQVTLRGPLSDEEFALSSESGQSSPAYDRMEEKWQMLSLYSLPSHRGKGLAAKLCQEAFQFLKSQHGTKAPHILVRIMVKPENTATIRLYERLGFKNTGHCTLEEALRANGDSHLIPKGKLEDKYTTRSGIIMALQLLLREDRGTGCSRFLHDSTKVGDEVSIRGPRNNFKFTPGPRRTILIAGDIGMAPLIATAEKAATMGIDYSIIYLGRSRAAMAYVDRLTQ
;
A
#
# COMPACT_ATOMS: atom_id res chain seq x y z
N MET A 1 -5.88 29.96 0.92
CA MET A 1 -5.06 29.11 1.80
C MET A 1 -5.13 27.71 1.23
N GLU A 2 -4.08 27.30 0.52
CA GLU A 2 -4.06 26.07 -0.26
C GLU A 2 -3.02 25.10 0.30
N TYR A 3 -3.29 23.80 0.20
CA TYR A 3 -2.35 22.75 0.59
C TYR A 3 -1.94 21.99 -0.66
N SER A 4 -0.64 21.86 -0.87
CA SER A 4 -0.06 21.00 -1.91
C SER A 4 0.69 19.83 -1.26
N PHE A 5 0.88 18.76 -2.03
CA PHE A 5 1.57 17.56 -1.58
C PHE A 5 2.67 17.27 -2.59
N ILE A 6 3.88 17.05 -2.08
CA ILE A 6 5.06 16.79 -2.91
C ILE A 6 5.74 15.50 -2.48
N HIS A 7 6.20 14.74 -3.46
CA HIS A 7 7.18 13.68 -3.29
C HIS A 7 8.57 14.28 -3.51
N ILE A 8 9.51 14.02 -2.60
CA ILE A 8 10.87 14.54 -2.71
C ILE A 8 11.66 13.67 -3.69
N ASP A 9 12.03 14.24 -4.83
CA ASP A 9 13.01 13.63 -5.73
C ASP A 9 14.41 13.72 -5.11
N ARG A 10 14.95 12.55 -4.74
CA ARG A 10 16.29 12.40 -4.16
C ARG A 10 17.43 12.90 -5.06
N CYS A 11 17.19 12.95 -6.36
CA CYS A 11 18.15 13.41 -7.36
C CYS A 11 18.01 14.90 -7.68
N ALA A 12 17.05 15.60 -7.07
CA ALA A 12 16.82 17.01 -7.36
C ALA A 12 18.05 17.86 -6.98
N ALA A 13 18.37 18.82 -7.85
CA ALA A 13 19.52 19.70 -7.68
C ALA A 13 19.44 20.56 -6.41
N ASP A 14 18.22 20.83 -5.92
CA ASP A 14 17.92 21.65 -4.75
C ASP A 14 17.68 20.84 -3.46
N VAL A 15 18.00 19.54 -3.43
CA VAL A 15 17.88 18.68 -2.24
C VAL A 15 18.48 19.30 -0.98
N SER A 16 19.59 20.03 -1.09
CA SER A 16 20.22 20.68 0.07
C SER A 16 19.32 21.76 0.70
N SER A 17 18.59 22.53 -0.12
CA SER A 17 17.61 23.52 0.36
C SER A 17 16.40 22.83 1.01
N MET A 18 15.93 21.74 0.40
CA MET A 18 14.85 20.92 0.95
C MET A 18 15.24 20.26 2.28
N ALA A 19 16.50 19.84 2.43
CA ALA A 19 17.01 19.24 3.66
C ALA A 19 16.93 20.20 4.86
N ALA A 20 17.15 21.50 4.66
CA ALA A 20 16.98 22.50 5.71
C ALA A 20 15.51 22.63 6.16
N LYS A 21 14.56 22.63 5.22
CA LYS A 21 13.11 22.65 5.55
C LYS A 21 12.68 21.35 6.24
N TYR A 22 13.17 20.22 5.76
CA TYR A 22 12.95 18.90 6.36
C TYR A 22 13.48 18.84 7.80
N LYS A 23 14.70 19.32 8.03
CA LYS A 23 15.31 19.45 9.37
C LYS A 23 14.41 20.23 10.31
N THR A 24 13.94 21.42 9.91
CA THR A 24 13.05 22.24 10.73
C THR A 24 11.77 21.50 11.12
N LEU A 25 11.08 20.88 10.14
CA LEU A 25 9.85 20.13 10.41
C LEU A 25 10.10 18.92 11.31
N ARG A 26 11.20 18.19 11.08
CA ARG A 26 11.58 17.01 11.86
C ARG A 26 11.94 17.36 13.31
N LEU A 27 12.71 18.40 13.54
CA LEU A 27 13.07 18.84 14.89
C LEU A 27 11.82 19.33 15.65
N GLU A 28 10.89 20.00 14.97
CA GLU A 28 9.61 20.37 15.58
C GLU A 28 8.76 19.14 15.93
N ALA A 29 8.77 18.11 15.08
CA ALA A 29 8.09 16.84 15.37
C ALA A 29 8.64 16.17 16.64
N LEU A 30 9.96 16.12 16.79
CA LEU A 30 10.63 15.56 17.97
C LEU A 30 10.35 16.38 19.23
N ARG A 31 10.27 17.71 19.12
CA ARG A 31 9.91 18.59 20.23
C ARG A 31 8.49 18.35 20.72
N GLN A 32 7.52 18.28 19.80
CA GLN A 32 6.10 18.15 20.12
C GLN A 32 5.68 16.73 20.48
N SER A 33 6.42 15.72 20.04
CA SER A 33 6.04 14.31 20.19
C SER A 33 7.26 13.43 20.43
N PRO A 34 8.02 13.65 21.54
CA PRO A 34 9.30 12.99 21.79
C PRO A 34 9.17 11.46 21.93
N THR A 35 8.01 10.96 22.32
CA THR A 35 7.75 9.52 22.46
C THR A 35 7.25 8.86 21.18
N ALA A 36 6.97 9.62 20.11
CA ALA A 36 6.43 9.10 18.86
C ALA A 36 7.53 8.66 17.86
N PHE A 37 8.80 8.95 18.16
CA PHE A 37 9.93 8.67 17.30
C PHE A 37 10.99 7.82 18.01
N SER A 38 11.81 7.13 17.24
CA SER A 38 12.93 6.31 17.72
C SER A 38 14.13 7.14 18.21
N SER A 39 14.27 8.37 17.71
CA SER A 39 15.34 9.30 18.07
C SER A 39 14.82 10.47 18.90
N THR A 40 15.71 11.30 19.45
CA THR A 40 15.39 12.42 20.33
C THR A 40 15.75 13.77 19.70
N LEU A 41 15.10 14.85 20.15
CA LEU A 41 15.44 16.22 19.76
C LEU A 41 16.91 16.56 20.12
N GLU A 42 17.34 16.17 21.31
CA GLU A 42 18.70 16.41 21.80
C GLU A 42 19.74 15.80 20.84
N THR A 43 19.54 14.55 20.43
CA THR A 43 20.41 13.87 19.48
C THR A 43 20.35 14.49 18.08
N GLU A 44 19.15 14.63 17.50
CA GLU A 44 19.05 15.05 16.08
C GLU A 44 19.40 16.53 15.88
N SER A 45 19.22 17.39 16.89
CA SER A 45 19.59 18.82 16.81
C SER A 45 21.09 19.06 16.59
N GLN A 46 21.93 18.09 16.96
CA GLN A 46 23.39 18.15 16.84
C GLN A 46 23.88 17.70 15.45
N PHE A 47 22.99 17.14 14.61
CA PHE A 47 23.38 16.67 13.29
C PHE A 47 23.69 17.83 12.34
N GLY A 48 24.86 17.76 11.70
CA GLY A 48 25.24 18.64 10.61
C GLY A 48 24.36 18.46 9.36
N ASP A 49 24.39 19.45 8.48
CA ASP A 49 23.48 19.52 7.31
C ASP A 49 23.65 18.33 6.34
N GLU A 50 24.86 17.78 6.24
CA GLU A 50 25.16 16.56 5.45
C GLU A 50 24.28 15.35 5.83
N VAL A 51 23.95 15.20 7.12
CA VAL A 51 23.10 14.10 7.60
C VAL A 51 21.65 14.28 7.14
N TRP A 52 21.19 15.53 7.04
CA TRP A 52 19.84 15.85 6.59
C TRP A 52 19.70 15.64 5.08
N VAL A 53 20.75 16.02 4.34
CA VAL A 53 20.87 15.73 2.91
C VAL A 53 20.91 14.22 2.66
N SER A 54 21.71 13.47 3.40
CA SER A 54 21.81 12.02 3.23
C SER A 54 20.49 11.31 3.51
N ARG A 55 19.71 11.77 4.50
CA ARG A 55 18.37 11.26 4.80
C ARG A 55 17.38 11.43 3.65
N LEU A 56 17.40 12.57 2.95
CA LEU A 56 16.56 12.78 1.76
C LEU A 56 17.07 12.06 0.52
N ARG A 57 18.36 11.70 0.49
CA ARG A 57 19.00 10.94 -0.60
C ARG A 57 18.96 9.43 -0.43
N ASP A 58 18.52 8.95 0.73
CA ASP A 58 18.49 7.54 1.06
C ASP A 58 17.64 6.77 0.04
N PRO A 59 18.24 5.85 -0.76
CA PRO A 59 17.54 5.18 -1.84
C PRO A 59 16.47 4.21 -1.33
N GLU A 60 16.53 3.80 -0.06
CA GLU A 60 15.53 2.96 0.58
C GLU A 60 14.36 3.77 1.13
N LYS A 61 14.34 5.11 0.97
CA LYS A 61 13.30 5.97 1.55
C LYS A 61 12.61 6.84 0.51
N GLU A 62 11.29 6.87 0.62
CA GLU A 62 10.42 7.79 -0.13
C GLU A 62 9.79 8.78 0.85
N THR A 63 10.07 10.07 0.68
CA THR A 63 9.58 11.12 1.58
C THR A 63 8.55 12.00 0.88
N PHE A 64 7.42 12.21 1.56
CA PHE A 64 6.33 13.05 1.08
C PHE A 64 6.04 14.16 2.08
N ILE A 65 5.78 15.35 1.57
CA ILE A 65 5.57 16.56 2.36
C ILE A 65 4.26 17.22 1.97
N CYS A 66 3.51 17.71 2.96
CA CYS A 66 2.44 18.66 2.74
C CYS A 66 2.97 20.08 2.93
N VAL A 67 2.76 20.92 1.93
CA VAL A 67 3.13 22.33 1.95
C VAL A 67 1.87 23.17 2.08
N PHE A 68 1.91 24.15 2.96
CA PHE A 68 0.89 25.17 3.11
C PHE A 68 1.31 26.44 2.38
N GLU A 69 0.44 26.93 1.50
CA GLU A 69 0.64 28.16 0.74
C GLU A 69 -0.18 29.30 1.38
N GLY A 70 0.55 30.21 2.05
CA GLY A 70 0.02 31.32 2.83
C GLY A 70 0.47 32.67 2.27
N GLY A 71 -0.20 33.17 1.23
CA GLY A 71 0.09 34.49 0.66
C GLY A 71 1.46 34.54 0.00
N GLN A 72 2.44 35.22 0.63
CA GLN A 72 3.81 35.36 0.12
C GLN A 72 4.79 34.30 0.65
N SER A 73 4.34 33.36 1.49
CA SER A 73 5.19 32.34 2.12
C SER A 73 4.63 30.94 1.96
N SER A 74 5.53 29.95 1.81
CA SER A 74 5.22 28.53 1.84
C SER A 74 5.87 27.86 3.04
N GLU A 75 5.12 26.99 3.72
CA GLU A 75 5.57 26.29 4.93
C GLU A 75 5.39 24.78 4.78
N TRP A 76 6.36 23.99 5.20
CA TRP A 76 6.24 22.53 5.26
C TRP A 76 5.55 22.15 6.57
N VAL A 77 4.33 21.59 6.46
CA VAL A 77 3.43 21.45 7.63
C VAL A 77 3.14 20.01 8.02
N ALA A 78 3.44 19.04 7.15
CA ALA A 78 3.30 17.62 7.46
C ALA A 78 4.27 16.77 6.63
N GLN A 79 4.61 15.58 7.13
CA GLN A 79 5.46 14.63 6.43
C GLN A 79 5.00 13.18 6.65
N VAL A 80 5.34 12.30 5.70
CA VAL A 80 5.37 10.85 5.87
C VAL A 80 6.55 10.29 5.07
N THR A 81 7.18 9.25 5.61
CA THR A 81 8.27 8.53 4.94
C THR A 81 7.91 7.05 4.84
N LEU A 82 8.13 6.46 3.67
CA LEU A 82 8.10 5.02 3.45
C LEU A 82 9.54 4.51 3.34
N ARG A 83 9.80 3.32 3.86
CA ARG A 83 11.04 2.58 3.70
C ARG A 83 10.78 1.32 2.88
N GLY A 84 11.56 1.10 1.84
CA GLY A 84 11.47 -0.07 0.99
C GLY A 84 11.99 0.17 -0.43
N PRO A 85 11.78 -0.80 -1.33
CA PRO A 85 11.16 -2.10 -1.04
C PRO A 85 12.04 -2.97 -0.13
N LEU A 86 11.41 -3.69 0.80
CA LEU A 86 12.08 -4.54 1.79
C LEU A 86 12.17 -5.99 1.32
N SER A 87 13.28 -6.64 1.64
CA SER A 87 13.42 -8.09 1.48
C SER A 87 12.48 -8.86 2.43
N ASP A 88 12.28 -10.15 2.15
CA ASP A 88 11.50 -11.03 3.02
C ASP A 88 12.09 -11.10 4.44
N GLU A 89 13.42 -11.10 4.56
CA GLU A 89 14.13 -11.14 5.84
C GLU A 89 13.90 -9.87 6.65
N GLU A 90 14.01 -8.69 6.01
CA GLU A 90 13.80 -7.40 6.69
C GLU A 90 12.34 -7.16 7.10
N PHE A 91 11.40 -7.78 6.39
CA PHE A 91 9.98 -7.66 6.68
C PHE A 91 9.46 -8.74 7.64
N ALA A 92 10.12 -9.89 7.72
CA ALA A 92 9.73 -10.98 8.61
C ALA A 92 9.80 -10.56 10.09
N LEU A 93 8.92 -11.15 10.88
CA LEU A 93 8.90 -11.04 12.34
C LEU A 93 8.81 -12.44 12.94
N SER A 94 9.05 -12.52 14.25
CA SER A 94 8.82 -13.76 15.00
C SER A 94 7.37 -14.22 14.84
N SER A 95 7.13 -15.54 14.89
CA SER A 95 5.78 -16.11 14.83
C SER A 95 4.87 -15.61 15.95
N GLU A 96 5.44 -15.29 17.12
CA GLU A 96 4.75 -14.66 18.25
C GLU A 96 4.14 -13.29 17.92
N SER A 97 4.64 -12.62 16.89
CA SER A 97 4.09 -11.33 16.49
C SER A 97 2.66 -11.43 15.98
N GLY A 98 2.24 -12.61 15.51
CA GLY A 98 0.94 -12.82 14.86
C GLY A 98 0.86 -12.26 13.43
N GLN A 99 1.88 -11.51 12.97
CA GLN A 99 1.97 -11.08 11.58
C GLN A 99 2.11 -12.31 10.70
N SER A 100 1.16 -12.52 9.79
CA SER A 100 1.25 -13.60 8.82
C SER A 100 2.56 -13.50 8.03
N SER A 101 3.23 -14.63 7.86
CA SER A 101 4.38 -14.68 6.96
C SER A 101 3.93 -14.25 5.56
N PRO A 102 4.78 -13.54 4.81
CA PRO A 102 4.51 -13.22 3.41
C PRO A 102 4.13 -14.51 2.67
N ALA A 103 3.05 -14.46 1.90
CA ALA A 103 2.62 -15.62 1.13
C ALA A 103 3.72 -15.94 0.09
N TYR A 104 4.38 -17.09 0.23
CA TYR A 104 5.56 -17.48 -0.58
C TYR A 104 5.28 -17.50 -2.09
N ASP A 105 4.00 -17.61 -2.47
CA ASP A 105 3.50 -17.67 -3.84
C ASP A 105 3.06 -16.30 -4.40
N ARG A 106 2.92 -15.28 -3.55
CA ARG A 106 2.59 -13.92 -3.99
C ARG A 106 3.87 -13.10 -4.05
N MET A 107 4.19 -12.61 -5.25
CA MET A 107 5.23 -11.59 -5.46
C MET A 107 4.75 -10.26 -4.85
N GLU A 108 4.77 -10.15 -3.52
CA GLU A 108 4.40 -8.95 -2.77
C GLU A 108 5.64 -8.10 -2.50
N GLU A 109 5.60 -6.85 -2.94
CA GLU A 109 6.60 -5.86 -2.56
C GLU A 109 6.23 -5.22 -1.22
N LYS A 110 7.21 -5.06 -0.35
CA LYS A 110 6.98 -4.81 1.08
C LYS A 110 7.55 -3.46 1.49
N TRP A 111 6.75 -2.67 2.21
CA TRP A 111 7.10 -1.32 2.62
C TRP A 111 6.79 -1.11 4.09
N GLN A 112 7.69 -0.42 4.80
CA GLN A 112 7.50 0.04 6.17
C GLN A 112 7.21 1.54 6.17
N MET A 113 6.08 1.97 6.70
CA MET A 113 5.79 3.39 6.93
C MET A 113 6.38 3.86 8.25
N LEU A 114 7.12 4.96 8.24
CA LEU A 114 7.92 5.44 9.37
C LEU A 114 7.27 6.65 10.08
N SER A 115 7.42 7.85 9.53
CA SER A 115 7.32 9.10 10.28
C SER A 115 6.15 9.97 9.80
N LEU A 116 4.92 9.61 10.16
CA LEU A 116 3.74 10.45 9.91
C LEU A 116 3.63 11.55 10.97
N TYR A 117 3.74 12.82 10.55
CA TYR A 117 3.61 13.96 11.43
C TYR A 117 2.87 15.13 10.76
N SER A 118 2.15 15.92 11.55
CA SER A 118 1.57 17.19 11.12
C SER A 118 1.68 18.23 12.24
N LEU A 119 2.06 19.45 11.87
CA LEU A 119 2.13 20.59 12.80
C LEU A 119 0.79 20.81 13.50
N PRO A 120 0.77 21.05 14.83
CA PRO A 120 -0.47 21.21 15.59
C PRO A 120 -1.47 22.21 15.01
N SER A 121 -1.00 23.37 14.52
CA SER A 121 -1.81 24.42 13.88
C SER A 121 -2.48 23.99 12.56
N HIS A 122 -2.08 22.85 11.99
CA HIS A 122 -2.60 22.31 10.73
C HIS A 122 -3.35 20.98 10.91
N ARG A 123 -3.50 20.47 12.15
CA ARG A 123 -4.27 19.25 12.44
C ARG A 123 -5.78 19.47 12.26
N GLY A 124 -6.53 18.36 12.20
CA GLY A 124 -7.99 18.39 12.01
C GLY A 124 -8.47 18.68 10.58
N LYS A 125 -7.55 18.97 9.65
CA LYS A 125 -7.85 19.30 8.24
C LYS A 125 -7.71 18.11 7.28
N GLY A 126 -7.53 16.89 7.81
CA GLY A 126 -7.37 15.67 7.02
C GLY A 126 -6.01 15.51 6.31
N LEU A 127 -5.02 16.37 6.59
CA LEU A 127 -3.72 16.37 5.89
C LEU A 127 -2.97 15.05 6.01
N ALA A 128 -2.95 14.43 7.19
CA ALA A 128 -2.28 13.16 7.42
C ALA A 128 -2.86 12.02 6.54
N ALA A 129 -4.20 11.98 6.38
CA ALA A 129 -4.85 11.00 5.52
C ALA A 129 -4.50 11.21 4.04
N LYS A 130 -4.57 12.47 3.58
CA LYS A 130 -4.20 12.84 2.21
C LYS A 130 -2.73 12.51 1.92
N LEU A 131 -1.84 12.82 2.85
CA LEU A 131 -0.41 12.54 2.69
C LEU A 131 -0.10 11.05 2.59
N CYS A 132 -0.77 10.20 3.38
CA CYS A 132 -0.70 8.75 3.19
C CYS A 132 -1.25 8.30 1.83
N GLN A 133 -2.36 8.90 1.37
CA GLN A 133 -2.93 8.59 0.05
C GLN A 133 -1.96 8.93 -1.08
N GLU A 134 -1.28 10.07 -1.02
CA GLU A 134 -0.23 10.46 -1.98
C GLU A 134 0.92 9.44 -1.98
N ALA A 135 1.37 9.01 -0.79
CA ALA A 135 2.40 7.98 -0.69
C ALA A 135 1.96 6.64 -1.31
N PHE A 136 0.71 6.22 -1.08
CA PHE A 136 0.17 4.98 -1.67
C PHE A 136 -0.07 5.10 -3.18
N GLN A 137 -0.44 6.30 -3.65
CA GLN A 137 -0.60 6.58 -5.07
C GLN A 137 0.75 6.58 -5.78
N PHE A 138 1.80 7.11 -5.15
CA PHE A 138 3.16 7.00 -5.65
C PHE A 138 3.58 5.55 -5.82
N LEU A 139 3.40 4.70 -4.80
CA LEU A 139 3.70 3.27 -4.89
C LEU A 139 2.95 2.60 -6.06
N LYS A 140 1.70 3.00 -6.31
CA LYS A 140 0.89 2.48 -7.42
C LYS A 140 1.22 3.08 -8.80
N SER A 141 2.06 4.10 -8.86
CA SER A 141 2.39 4.79 -10.11
C SER A 141 3.57 4.14 -10.84
N GLN A 142 3.77 4.52 -12.09
CA GLN A 142 4.94 4.09 -12.88
C GLN A 142 6.30 4.45 -12.26
N HIS A 143 6.32 5.40 -11.32
CA HIS A 143 7.52 5.89 -10.65
C HIS A 143 7.77 5.20 -9.28
N GLY A 144 6.79 4.47 -8.74
CA GLY A 144 6.90 3.78 -7.46
C GLY A 144 7.36 2.34 -7.64
N THR A 145 6.41 1.42 -7.83
CA THR A 145 6.72 -0.01 -8.04
C THR A 145 5.98 -0.62 -9.23
N LYS A 146 6.53 -1.74 -9.72
CA LYS A 146 5.94 -2.59 -10.76
C LYS A 146 5.25 -3.83 -10.17
N ALA A 147 5.30 -4.03 -8.85
CA ALA A 147 4.72 -5.19 -8.20
C ALA A 147 3.18 -5.10 -8.20
N PRO A 148 2.46 -6.16 -8.61
CA PRO A 148 0.99 -6.16 -8.63
C PRO A 148 0.38 -6.16 -7.22
N HIS A 149 1.12 -6.68 -6.24
CA HIS A 149 0.73 -6.73 -4.84
C HIS A 149 1.76 -5.97 -4.02
N ILE A 150 1.29 -5.01 -3.22
CA ILE A 150 2.14 -4.17 -2.38
C ILE A 150 1.60 -4.25 -0.97
N LEU A 151 2.46 -4.55 0.00
CA LEU A 151 2.12 -4.63 1.40
C LEU A 151 2.79 -3.48 2.14
N VAL A 152 1.98 -2.58 2.71
CA VAL A 152 2.47 -1.48 3.55
C VAL A 152 2.20 -1.83 5.00
N ARG A 153 3.24 -1.83 5.83
CA ARG A 153 3.17 -2.05 7.27
C ARG A 153 3.48 -0.77 8.04
N ILE A 154 2.83 -0.60 9.18
CA ILE A 154 3.24 0.34 10.21
C ILE A 154 3.12 -0.30 11.59
N MET A 155 3.96 0.15 12.52
CA MET A 155 3.89 -0.23 13.93
C MET A 155 3.58 1.00 14.78
N VAL A 156 2.55 0.90 15.61
CA VAL A 156 2.00 2.04 16.36
C VAL A 156 1.88 1.69 17.83
N LYS A 157 2.18 2.65 18.70
CA LYS A 157 1.93 2.52 20.13
C LYS A 157 0.43 2.44 20.41
N PRO A 158 -0.04 1.51 21.27
CA PRO A 158 -1.47 1.30 21.52
C PRO A 158 -2.16 2.54 22.12
N GLU A 159 -1.42 3.40 22.83
CA GLU A 159 -1.95 4.64 23.40
C GLU A 159 -2.28 5.68 22.32
N ASN A 160 -1.73 5.56 21.11
CA ASN A 160 -1.96 6.49 20.01
C ASN A 160 -3.24 6.15 19.23
N THR A 161 -4.37 6.15 19.95
CA THR A 161 -5.69 5.77 19.43
C THR A 161 -6.15 6.62 18.24
N ALA A 162 -5.78 7.90 18.20
CA ALA A 162 -6.09 8.79 17.08
C ALA A 162 -5.40 8.34 15.77
N THR A 163 -4.12 7.95 15.87
CA THR A 163 -3.35 7.44 14.73
C THR A 163 -3.85 6.05 14.30
N ILE A 164 -4.20 5.17 15.24
CA ILE A 164 -4.80 3.86 14.93
C ILE A 164 -6.09 4.04 14.12
N ARG A 165 -7.02 4.90 14.58
CA ARG A 165 -8.28 5.21 13.87
C ARG A 165 -8.05 5.86 12.50
N LEU A 166 -6.96 6.63 12.34
CA LEU A 166 -6.59 7.16 11.03
C LEU A 166 -6.23 6.01 10.07
N TYR A 167 -5.38 5.08 10.49
CA TYR A 167 -4.96 3.95 9.65
C TYR A 167 -6.10 2.97 9.37
N GLU A 168 -6.98 2.69 10.33
CA GLU A 168 -8.19 1.89 10.10
C GLU A 168 -9.07 2.47 9.00
N ARG A 169 -9.29 3.80 9.00
CA ARG A 169 -10.04 4.50 7.94
C ARG A 169 -9.34 4.48 6.58
N LEU A 170 -8.01 4.42 6.57
CA LEU A 170 -7.20 4.22 5.37
C LEU A 170 -7.19 2.75 4.90
N GLY A 171 -7.82 1.85 5.65
CA GLY A 171 -7.98 0.43 5.29
C GLY A 171 -6.96 -0.50 5.93
N PHE A 172 -6.03 0.00 6.75
CA PHE A 172 -5.11 -0.86 7.49
C PHE A 172 -5.88 -1.77 8.44
N LYS A 173 -5.38 -2.99 8.60
CA LYS A 173 -5.89 -3.98 9.54
C LYS A 173 -4.85 -4.25 10.61
N ASN A 174 -5.30 -4.48 11.84
CA ASN A 174 -4.43 -5.02 12.88
C ASN A 174 -4.04 -6.45 12.46
N THR A 175 -2.74 -6.69 12.37
CA THR A 175 -2.17 -7.99 11.97
C THR A 175 -1.32 -8.60 13.06
N GLY A 176 -1.30 -8.05 14.27
CA GLY A 176 -0.55 -8.58 15.39
C GLY A 176 0.10 -7.53 16.27
N HIS A 177 1.08 -7.96 17.05
CA HIS A 177 1.79 -7.12 18.00
C HIS A 177 3.30 -7.29 17.90
N CYS A 178 4.06 -6.21 18.10
CA CYS A 178 5.52 -6.22 18.03
C CYS A 178 6.15 -5.81 19.35
N THR A 179 7.38 -6.25 19.56
CA THR A 179 8.27 -5.67 20.58
C THR A 179 8.85 -4.34 20.07
N LEU A 180 9.43 -3.54 20.96
CA LEU A 180 10.14 -2.33 20.53
C LEU A 180 11.42 -2.68 19.74
N GLU A 181 12.09 -3.78 20.06
CA GLU A 181 13.22 -4.29 19.27
C GLU A 181 12.81 -4.56 17.82
N GLU A 182 11.72 -5.32 17.62
CA GLU A 182 11.17 -5.63 16.30
C GLU A 182 10.79 -4.36 15.54
N ALA A 183 10.18 -3.38 16.21
CA ALA A 183 9.83 -2.09 15.61
C ALA A 183 11.04 -1.27 15.18
N LEU A 184 12.10 -1.24 15.99
CA LEU A 184 13.35 -0.54 15.63
C LEU A 184 14.02 -1.21 14.42
N ARG A 185 14.07 -2.55 14.37
CA ARG A 185 14.60 -3.28 13.22
C ARG A 185 13.81 -3.00 11.95
N ALA A 186 12.48 -3.12 12.03
CA ALA A 186 11.57 -2.84 10.91
C ALA A 186 11.76 -1.42 10.36
N ASN A 187 12.00 -0.44 11.24
CA ASN A 187 12.19 0.95 10.88
C ASN A 187 13.58 1.28 10.28
N GLY A 188 14.52 0.33 10.28
CA GLY A 188 15.92 0.57 9.89
C GLY A 188 16.76 1.21 11.01
N ASP A 189 16.26 1.22 12.24
CA ASP A 189 16.86 1.86 13.41
C ASP A 189 17.56 0.85 14.33
N SER A 190 18.03 -0.28 13.79
CA SER A 190 18.71 -1.35 14.55
C SER A 190 19.92 -0.87 15.35
N HIS A 191 20.55 0.23 14.92
CA HIS A 191 21.68 0.86 15.61
C HIS A 191 21.31 1.46 16.98
N LEU A 192 20.01 1.67 17.25
CA LEU A 192 19.48 2.15 18.53
C LEU A 192 19.17 1.02 19.52
N ILE A 193 19.36 -0.24 19.12
CA ILE A 193 19.14 -1.40 19.97
C ILE A 193 20.39 -1.63 20.81
N PRO A 194 20.29 -1.66 22.17
CA PRO A 194 21.43 -1.94 23.04
C PRO A 194 22.06 -3.30 22.72
N LYS A 195 23.39 -3.39 22.86
CA LYS A 195 24.10 -4.68 22.75
C LYS A 195 23.91 -5.48 24.05
N GLY A 196 23.72 -6.80 23.92
CA GLY A 196 23.62 -7.72 25.05
C GLY A 196 22.17 -8.01 25.47
N LYS A 197 21.95 -8.32 26.74
CA LYS A 197 20.61 -8.63 27.27
C LYS A 197 19.74 -7.37 27.23
N LEU A 198 18.60 -7.48 26.56
CA LEU A 198 17.64 -6.39 26.43
C LEU A 198 16.76 -6.26 27.67
N GLU A 199 16.46 -5.02 28.04
CA GLU A 199 15.48 -4.67 29.08
C GLU A 199 14.03 -4.95 28.62
N ASP A 200 13.11 -5.07 29.57
CA ASP A 200 11.69 -5.36 29.32
C ASP A 200 11.03 -4.39 28.33
N LYS A 201 11.44 -3.12 28.32
CA LYS A 201 10.89 -2.13 27.37
C LYS A 201 11.18 -2.48 25.90
N TYR A 202 12.23 -3.24 25.62
CA TYR A 202 12.60 -3.68 24.27
C TYR A 202 11.92 -4.99 23.88
N THR A 203 11.64 -5.86 24.84
CA THR A 203 11.15 -7.24 24.63
C THR A 203 9.65 -7.38 24.87
N THR A 204 9.02 -6.44 25.59
CA THR A 204 7.57 -6.44 25.83
C THR A 204 6.83 -6.18 24.53
N ARG A 205 5.91 -7.08 24.19
CA ARG A 205 5.10 -7.03 22.97
C ARG A 205 3.85 -6.15 23.16
N SER A 206 4.04 -4.83 23.11
CA SER A 206 2.96 -3.85 23.29
C SER A 206 2.58 -3.08 22.03
N GLY A 207 3.50 -2.98 21.05
CA GLY A 207 3.23 -2.27 19.80
C GLY A 207 2.18 -2.99 18.97
N ILE A 208 1.32 -2.25 18.27
CA ILE A 208 0.32 -2.80 17.35
C ILE A 208 0.90 -2.76 15.94
N ILE A 209 0.88 -3.91 15.27
CA ILE A 209 1.25 -4.02 13.87
C ILE A 209 -0.01 -3.82 13.04
N MET A 210 0.04 -2.87 12.11
CA MET A 210 -1.04 -2.65 11.16
C MET A 210 -0.51 -2.80 9.74
N ALA A 211 -1.26 -3.50 8.88
CA ALA A 211 -0.88 -3.68 7.49
C ALA A 211 -2.03 -3.33 6.52
N LEU A 212 -1.65 -2.81 5.35
CA LEU A 212 -2.54 -2.48 4.25
C LEU A 212 -2.03 -3.16 2.98
N GLN A 213 -2.89 -3.96 2.35
CA GLN A 213 -2.61 -4.52 1.04
C GLN A 213 -3.12 -3.55 -0.04
N LEU A 214 -2.20 -3.09 -0.88
CA LEU A 214 -2.48 -2.29 -2.05
C LEU A 214 -2.33 -3.20 -3.28
N LEU A 215 -3.32 -3.12 -4.17
CA LEU A 215 -3.26 -3.77 -5.47
C LEU A 215 -2.89 -2.71 -6.49
N LEU A 216 -1.81 -2.96 -7.25
CA LEU A 216 -1.64 -2.32 -8.54
C LEU A 216 -2.76 -2.87 -9.40
N ARG A 217 -3.77 -2.04 -9.69
CA ARG A 217 -4.71 -2.42 -10.74
C ARG A 217 -3.88 -2.52 -12.01
N GLU A 218 -4.07 -3.56 -12.79
CA GLU A 218 -3.50 -3.62 -14.13
C GLU A 218 -4.07 -2.45 -14.94
N ASP A 219 -3.42 -1.29 -14.90
CA ASP A 219 -3.69 -0.16 -15.78
C ASP A 219 -3.28 -0.47 -17.23
N ARG A 220 -2.85 -1.71 -17.49
CA ARG A 220 -2.72 -2.30 -18.83
C ARG A 220 -4.04 -2.86 -19.38
N GLY A 221 -5.13 -2.86 -18.61
CA GLY A 221 -6.47 -2.96 -19.17
C GLY A 221 -6.87 -1.64 -19.84
N THR A 222 -7.72 -1.67 -20.87
CA THR A 222 -8.11 -0.47 -21.66
C THR A 222 -8.91 0.60 -20.89
N GLY A 223 -9.05 0.49 -19.57
CA GLY A 223 -9.89 1.39 -18.76
C GLY A 223 -11.41 1.19 -18.94
N CYS A 224 -11.82 0.22 -19.77
CA CYS A 224 -13.21 0.03 -20.17
C CYS A 224 -14.12 -0.35 -18.99
N SER A 225 -13.67 -1.23 -18.09
CA SER A 225 -14.45 -1.59 -16.90
C SER A 225 -14.71 -0.40 -15.98
N ARG A 226 -13.71 0.47 -15.76
CA ARG A 226 -13.88 1.69 -14.95
C ARG A 226 -14.89 2.64 -15.59
N PHE A 227 -14.73 2.92 -16.89
CA PHE A 227 -15.66 3.78 -17.63
C PHE A 227 -17.10 3.26 -17.52
N LEU A 228 -17.30 1.95 -17.68
CA LEU A 228 -18.61 1.32 -17.59
C LEU A 228 -19.20 1.36 -16.17
N HIS A 229 -18.38 1.24 -15.12
CA HIS A 229 -18.85 1.30 -13.73
C HIS A 229 -19.15 2.72 -13.24
N ASP A 230 -18.32 3.69 -13.61
CA ASP A 230 -18.35 5.03 -13.03
C ASP A 230 -19.18 6.01 -13.87
N SER A 231 -19.24 5.81 -15.19
CA SER A 231 -19.71 6.81 -16.15
C SER A 231 -20.84 6.34 -17.06
N THR A 232 -21.27 5.08 -16.98
CA THR A 232 -22.36 4.54 -17.80
C THR A 232 -23.59 4.24 -16.96
N LYS A 233 -24.75 4.64 -17.47
CA LYS A 233 -26.07 4.41 -16.86
C LYS A 233 -26.99 3.74 -17.87
N VAL A 234 -28.07 3.14 -17.35
CA VAL A 234 -29.13 2.60 -18.19
C VAL A 234 -29.71 3.74 -19.04
N GLY A 235 -29.72 3.55 -20.36
CA GLY A 235 -30.19 4.55 -21.32
C GLY A 235 -29.07 5.25 -22.09
N ASP A 236 -27.80 5.10 -21.68
CA ASP A 236 -26.68 5.67 -22.41
C ASP A 236 -26.42 4.93 -23.73
N GLU A 237 -26.08 5.68 -24.78
CA GLU A 237 -25.67 5.09 -26.06
C GLU A 237 -24.19 4.68 -26.02
N VAL A 238 -23.91 3.44 -26.43
CA VAL A 238 -22.55 2.88 -26.47
C VAL A 238 -22.21 2.37 -27.88
N SER A 239 -21.05 2.77 -28.38
CA SER A 239 -20.54 2.30 -29.67
C SER A 239 -19.82 0.97 -29.52
N ILE A 240 -20.32 -0.08 -30.17
CA ILE A 240 -19.77 -1.44 -30.10
C ILE A 240 -19.04 -1.79 -31.40
N ARG A 241 -17.87 -2.43 -31.31
CA ARG A 241 -17.13 -2.97 -32.45
C ARG A 241 -16.86 -4.46 -32.24
N GLY A 242 -17.16 -5.28 -33.25
CA GLY A 242 -17.10 -6.74 -33.16
C GLY A 242 -18.39 -7.37 -33.72
N PRO A 243 -18.61 -8.69 -33.55
CA PRO A 243 -17.90 -9.59 -32.64
C PRO A 243 -16.52 -10.03 -33.16
N ARG A 244 -15.56 -10.16 -32.25
CA ARG A 244 -14.24 -10.77 -32.54
C ARG A 244 -14.08 -12.01 -31.68
N ASN A 245 -13.89 -13.17 -32.31
CA ASN A 245 -13.69 -14.43 -31.60
C ASN A 245 -12.26 -14.92 -31.79
N ASN A 246 -11.42 -14.73 -30.77
CA ASN A 246 -10.05 -15.24 -30.72
C ASN A 246 -9.93 -16.58 -29.96
N PHE A 247 -11.05 -17.14 -29.47
CA PHE A 247 -11.10 -18.37 -28.68
C PHE A 247 -12.11 -19.34 -29.29
N LYS A 248 -11.77 -19.86 -30.49
CA LYS A 248 -12.65 -20.77 -31.23
C LYS A 248 -12.72 -22.12 -30.54
N PHE A 249 -13.93 -22.60 -30.27
CA PHE A 249 -14.16 -23.94 -29.76
C PHE A 249 -14.02 -24.98 -30.87
N THR A 250 -13.03 -25.86 -30.73
CA THR A 250 -12.80 -27.03 -31.57
C THR A 250 -12.80 -28.27 -30.67
N PRO A 251 -13.82 -29.15 -30.76
CA PRO A 251 -13.88 -30.34 -29.92
C PRO A 251 -12.77 -31.33 -30.27
N GLY A 252 -12.22 -31.97 -29.25
CA GLY A 252 -11.29 -33.09 -29.40
C GLY A 252 -12.02 -34.44 -29.50
N PRO A 253 -11.28 -35.53 -29.73
CA PRO A 253 -11.84 -36.90 -29.80
C PRO A 253 -12.24 -37.48 -28.43
N ARG A 254 -11.95 -36.76 -27.34
CA ARG A 254 -12.25 -37.15 -25.96
C ARG A 254 -13.19 -36.12 -25.33
N ARG A 255 -13.72 -36.46 -24.16
CA ARG A 255 -14.51 -35.56 -23.31
C ARG A 255 -13.85 -34.18 -23.16
N THR A 256 -14.66 -33.13 -23.30
CA THR A 256 -14.22 -31.74 -23.13
C THR A 256 -14.35 -31.32 -21.67
N ILE A 257 -13.30 -30.71 -21.11
CA ILE A 257 -13.35 -30.11 -19.76
C ILE A 257 -13.22 -28.60 -19.89
N LEU A 258 -14.25 -27.85 -19.48
CA LEU A 258 -14.25 -26.39 -19.46
C LEU A 258 -13.91 -25.92 -18.05
N ILE A 259 -12.83 -25.17 -17.89
CA ILE A 259 -12.36 -24.70 -16.57
C ILE A 259 -12.49 -23.18 -16.53
N ALA A 260 -13.34 -22.67 -15.63
CA ALA A 260 -13.57 -21.24 -15.42
C ALA A 260 -13.14 -20.83 -14.00
N GLY A 261 -12.52 -19.66 -13.87
CA GLY A 261 -12.30 -18.97 -12.61
C GLY A 261 -13.01 -17.61 -12.60
N ASP A 262 -13.86 -17.36 -11.60
CA ASP A 262 -14.62 -16.12 -11.42
C ASP A 262 -15.24 -15.57 -12.73
N ILE A 263 -14.77 -14.42 -13.23
CA ILE A 263 -15.29 -13.76 -14.45
C ILE A 263 -14.94 -14.52 -15.74
N GLY A 264 -13.96 -15.44 -15.69
CA GLY A 264 -13.55 -16.29 -16.79
C GLY A 264 -14.65 -17.23 -17.31
N MET A 265 -15.78 -17.33 -16.60
CA MET A 265 -16.97 -18.05 -17.06
C MET A 265 -17.65 -17.36 -18.25
N ALA A 266 -17.55 -16.03 -18.36
CA ALA A 266 -18.24 -15.25 -19.39
C ALA A 266 -17.93 -15.69 -20.85
N PRO A 267 -16.67 -15.96 -21.25
CA PRO A 267 -16.40 -16.52 -22.58
C PRO A 267 -16.74 -18.01 -22.69
N LEU A 268 -16.75 -18.78 -21.59
CA LEU A 268 -16.94 -20.23 -21.64
C LEU A 268 -18.41 -20.65 -21.66
N ILE A 269 -19.35 -19.79 -21.24
CA ILE A 269 -20.78 -20.14 -21.28
C ILE A 269 -21.26 -20.42 -22.71
N ALA A 270 -20.85 -19.58 -23.67
CA ALA A 270 -21.17 -19.79 -25.08
C ALA A 270 -20.52 -21.07 -25.63
N THR A 271 -19.36 -21.47 -25.09
CA THR A 271 -18.69 -22.72 -25.46
C THR A 271 -19.44 -23.94 -24.92
N ALA A 272 -19.90 -23.88 -23.66
CA ALA A 272 -20.70 -24.91 -23.04
C ALA A 272 -22.04 -25.11 -23.77
N GLU A 273 -22.74 -24.02 -24.08
CA GLU A 273 -24.00 -24.07 -24.85
C GLU A 273 -23.77 -24.71 -26.23
N LYS A 274 -22.71 -24.32 -26.93
CA LYS A 274 -22.36 -24.92 -28.22
C LYS A 274 -22.03 -26.41 -28.10
N ALA A 275 -21.29 -26.80 -27.06
CA ALA A 275 -20.98 -28.20 -26.80
C ALA A 275 -22.26 -29.03 -26.56
N ALA A 276 -23.19 -28.50 -25.77
CA ALA A 276 -24.49 -29.11 -25.53
C ALA A 276 -25.30 -29.27 -26.83
N THR A 277 -25.40 -28.23 -27.67
CA THR A 277 -26.14 -28.30 -28.94
C THR A 277 -25.53 -29.28 -29.95
N MET A 278 -24.22 -29.52 -29.86
CA MET A 278 -23.50 -30.45 -30.73
C MET A 278 -23.48 -31.89 -30.17
N GLY A 279 -24.08 -32.13 -29.00
CA GLY A 279 -24.05 -33.45 -28.34
C GLY A 279 -22.65 -33.90 -27.90
N ILE A 280 -21.73 -32.95 -27.67
CA ILE A 280 -20.38 -33.25 -27.20
C ILE A 280 -20.44 -33.61 -25.72
N ASP A 281 -19.76 -34.68 -25.30
CA ASP A 281 -19.58 -34.97 -23.88
C ASP A 281 -18.64 -33.93 -23.25
N TYR A 282 -19.16 -33.16 -22.30
CA TYR A 282 -18.39 -32.15 -21.59
C TYR A 282 -18.71 -32.08 -20.10
N SER A 283 -17.80 -31.47 -19.33
CA SER A 283 -18.03 -31.07 -17.94
C SER A 283 -17.44 -29.69 -17.67
N ILE A 284 -18.02 -28.96 -16.73
CA ILE A 284 -17.55 -27.63 -16.33
C ILE A 284 -16.99 -27.69 -14.91
N ILE A 285 -15.77 -27.20 -14.73
CA ILE A 285 -15.18 -26.91 -13.42
C ILE A 285 -15.22 -25.38 -13.26
N TYR A 286 -16.13 -24.90 -12.42
CA TYR A 286 -16.27 -23.47 -12.16
C TYR A 286 -15.82 -23.14 -10.73
N LEU A 287 -14.69 -22.45 -10.63
CA LEU A 287 -14.09 -22.00 -9.38
C LEU A 287 -14.47 -20.54 -9.12
N GLY A 288 -14.92 -20.23 -7.90
CA GLY A 288 -15.19 -18.85 -7.50
C GLY A 288 -15.07 -18.66 -5.99
N ARG A 289 -14.93 -17.41 -5.56
CA ARG A 289 -14.74 -17.06 -4.13
C ARG A 289 -15.94 -17.43 -3.26
N SER A 290 -17.16 -17.32 -3.78
CA SER A 290 -18.39 -17.79 -3.15
C SER A 290 -19.46 -18.03 -4.21
N ARG A 291 -20.44 -18.90 -3.93
CA ARG A 291 -21.52 -19.20 -4.88
C ARG A 291 -22.32 -17.96 -5.28
N ALA A 292 -22.49 -16.99 -4.37
CA ALA A 292 -23.21 -15.75 -4.63
C ALA A 292 -22.46 -14.79 -5.57
N ALA A 293 -21.13 -14.88 -5.64
CA ALA A 293 -20.30 -14.05 -6.51
C ALA A 293 -20.09 -14.67 -7.90
N MET A 294 -20.48 -15.94 -8.09
CA MET A 294 -20.34 -16.66 -9.35
C MET A 294 -21.45 -16.26 -10.32
N ALA A 295 -21.07 -15.84 -11.52
CA ALA A 295 -22.00 -15.43 -12.57
C ALA A 295 -22.59 -16.66 -13.28
N TYR A 296 -23.84 -16.54 -13.74
CA TYR A 296 -24.52 -17.56 -14.55
C TYR A 296 -24.75 -18.92 -13.89
N VAL A 297 -24.58 -19.06 -12.56
CA VAL A 297 -24.77 -20.33 -11.84
C VAL A 297 -26.13 -20.95 -12.17
N ASP A 298 -27.21 -20.18 -12.11
CA ASP A 298 -28.56 -20.68 -12.37
C ASP A 298 -28.71 -21.23 -13.80
N ARG A 299 -28.07 -20.59 -14.80
CA ARG A 299 -28.08 -21.08 -16.20
C ARG A 299 -27.26 -22.37 -16.39
N LEU A 300 -26.24 -22.59 -15.57
CA LEU A 300 -25.36 -23.76 -15.68
C LEU A 300 -25.90 -24.98 -14.94
N THR A 301 -26.88 -24.78 -14.05
CA THR A 301 -27.50 -25.84 -13.25
C THR A 301 -28.88 -26.26 -13.75
N GLN A 302 -29.34 -25.67 -14.86
CA GLN A 302 -30.55 -26.09 -15.60
C GLN A 302 -30.19 -27.18 -16.61
#